data_AF-A0A9W4LW57-F1
#
_entry.id   AF-A0A9W4LW57-F1
#
_cell.length_a   1.000
_cell.length_b   1.000
_cell.length_c   1.000
_cell.angle_alpha   90.00
_cell.angle_beta   90.00
_cell.angle_gamma   90.00
#
_symmetry.space_group_name_H-M   'P 1'
#
loop_
_entity.id
_entity.type
_entity.pdbx_description
1 polymer ?
#
loop_
_entity_poly.entity_id
_entity_poly.type
_entity_poly.pdbx_seq_one_letter_code
_entity_poly.pdbx_strand_id
1 'polypeptide(L)'
;MPVRRLEVLHSKVVYAVGMATQARDHVQHPGGLWYHAVGMLNAYYALREELTKRTKNTNDQHLRAAIDAWLQAKQADADAFFGNARNIATHQGDIQVEYFTEWEVDTWNDTSRPVRSAKVSVKGGLIDAMPGDEFLSLCTRAMTFLRDGIEEIDRDYKSRGGTEHGLSEHEDLSALFDGMKL
;
A
#
# COMPACT_ATOMS: atom_id res chain seq x y z
N MET A 1 -2.17 -21.39 -19.63
CA MET A 1 -3.05 -21.06 -18.49
C MET A 1 -3.40 -19.58 -18.56
N PRO A 2 -4.65 -19.16 -18.33
CA PRO A 2 -4.99 -17.74 -18.25
C PRO A 2 -4.20 -17.06 -17.12
N VAL A 3 -3.83 -15.80 -17.33
CA VAL A 3 -3.10 -15.02 -16.32
C VAL A 3 -4.02 -14.73 -15.14
N ARG A 4 -3.65 -15.18 -13.94
CA ARG A 4 -4.34 -14.87 -12.68
C ARG A 4 -4.07 -13.42 -12.28
N ARG A 5 -4.94 -12.52 -12.73
CA ARG A 5 -4.71 -11.06 -12.61
C ARG A 5 -4.72 -10.57 -11.17
N LEU A 6 -5.63 -11.08 -10.33
CA LEU A 6 -5.63 -10.71 -8.90
C LEU A 6 -4.35 -11.20 -8.22
N GLU A 7 -3.85 -12.38 -8.55
CA GLU A 7 -2.60 -12.92 -7.99
C GLU A 7 -1.36 -12.08 -8.37
N VAL A 8 -1.25 -11.67 -9.64
CA VAL A 8 -0.18 -10.78 -10.10
C VAL A 8 -0.24 -9.44 -9.40
N LEU A 9 -1.43 -8.88 -9.24
CA LEU A 9 -1.61 -7.59 -8.54
C LEU A 9 -1.32 -7.73 -7.04
N HIS A 10 -1.86 -8.76 -6.41
CA HIS A 10 -1.66 -9.07 -5.00
C HIS A 10 -0.17 -9.21 -4.66
N SER A 11 0.57 -9.97 -5.46
CA SER A 11 2.03 -10.15 -5.27
C SER A 11 2.80 -8.83 -5.30
N LYS A 12 2.43 -7.91 -6.20
CA LYS A 12 3.05 -6.57 -6.27
C LYS A 12 2.70 -5.72 -5.05
N VAL A 13 1.46 -5.80 -4.56
CA VAL A 13 1.05 -5.07 -3.37
C VAL A 13 1.75 -5.63 -2.13
N VAL A 14 1.81 -6.96 -1.97
CA VAL A 14 2.55 -7.61 -0.87
C VAL A 14 4.01 -7.21 -0.86
N TYR A 15 4.67 -7.20 -2.03
CA TYR A 15 6.04 -6.69 -2.16
C TYR A 15 6.15 -5.23 -1.71
N ALA A 16 5.21 -4.36 -2.15
CA ALA A 16 5.20 -2.95 -1.76
C ALA A 16 5.00 -2.76 -0.24
N VAL A 17 4.17 -3.58 0.42
CA VAL A 17 4.03 -3.59 1.89
C VAL A 17 5.36 -3.95 2.56
N GLY A 18 6.05 -4.97 2.05
CA GLY A 18 7.38 -5.37 2.54
C GLY A 18 8.39 -4.24 2.43
N MET A 19 8.47 -3.58 1.27
CA MET A 19 9.38 -2.46 1.04
C MET A 19 9.05 -1.24 1.91
N ALA A 20 7.77 -0.91 2.11
CA ALA A 20 7.34 0.16 3.00
C ALA A 20 7.80 -0.07 4.44
N THR A 21 7.70 -1.33 4.89
CA THR A 21 8.06 -1.74 6.25
C THR A 21 9.56 -1.67 6.46
N GLN A 22 10.35 -2.13 5.48
CA GLN A 22 11.83 -2.08 5.53
C GLN A 22 12.37 -0.64 5.49
N ALA A 23 11.66 0.29 4.84
CA ALA A 23 12.08 1.68 4.75
C ALA A 23 12.06 2.43 6.10
N ARG A 24 11.47 1.85 7.16
CA ARG A 24 11.43 2.45 8.51
C ARG A 24 12.81 2.70 9.09
N ASP A 25 13.78 1.85 8.81
CA ASP A 25 15.15 2.00 9.28
C ASP A 25 15.85 3.23 8.65
N HIS A 26 15.28 3.76 7.57
CA HIS A 26 15.80 4.93 6.84
C HIS A 26 15.04 6.22 7.14
N VAL A 27 14.13 6.22 8.12
CA VAL A 27 13.29 7.39 8.44
C VAL A 27 14.09 8.63 8.85
N GLN A 28 15.28 8.42 9.43
CA GLN A 28 16.19 9.48 9.85
C GLN A 28 17.16 9.93 8.74
N HIS A 29 17.08 9.30 7.56
CA HIS A 29 17.91 9.56 6.38
C HIS A 29 17.09 10.21 5.27
N PRO A 30 16.99 11.54 5.27
CA PRO A 30 16.18 12.32 4.32
C PRO A 30 16.47 12.11 2.83
N GLY A 31 17.70 11.77 2.43
CA GLY A 31 17.96 11.33 1.06
C GLY A 31 17.18 10.07 0.67
N GLY A 32 17.05 9.10 1.59
CA GLY A 32 16.27 7.89 1.36
C GLY A 32 14.77 8.16 1.38
N LEU A 33 14.30 8.96 2.33
CA LEU A 33 12.87 9.22 2.52
C LEU A 33 12.23 9.89 1.29
N TRP A 34 12.95 10.80 0.63
CA TRP A 34 12.50 11.41 -0.64
C TRP A 34 12.17 10.36 -1.71
N TYR A 35 13.13 9.49 -2.02
CA TYR A 35 12.96 8.48 -3.07
C TYR A 35 11.87 7.49 -2.70
N HIS A 36 11.76 7.13 -1.42
CA HIS A 36 10.66 6.30 -0.93
C HIS A 36 9.31 6.99 -1.11
N ALA A 37 9.20 8.30 -0.81
CA ALA A 37 7.94 9.02 -0.96
C ALA A 37 7.44 9.06 -2.40
N VAL A 38 8.31 9.44 -3.34
CA VAL A 38 7.99 9.44 -4.77
C VAL A 38 7.63 8.03 -5.26
N GLY A 39 8.43 7.04 -4.88
CA GLY A 39 8.23 5.64 -5.29
C GLY A 39 6.90 5.08 -4.79
N MET A 40 6.57 5.29 -3.52
CA MET A 40 5.37 4.74 -2.89
C MET A 40 4.09 5.42 -3.39
N LEU A 41 4.09 6.74 -3.55
CA LEU A 41 2.99 7.45 -4.20
C LEU A 41 2.79 6.90 -5.62
N ASN A 42 3.85 6.79 -6.42
CA ASN A 42 3.71 6.27 -7.78
C ASN A 42 3.20 4.83 -7.82
N ALA A 43 3.72 3.95 -6.95
CA ALA A 43 3.30 2.57 -6.84
C ALA A 43 1.82 2.45 -6.46
N TYR A 44 1.35 3.19 -5.45
CA TYR A 44 -0.04 3.11 -4.97
C TYR A 44 -1.02 3.44 -6.10
N TYR A 45 -0.81 4.56 -6.78
CA TYR A 45 -1.69 4.98 -7.88
C TYR A 45 -1.58 4.05 -9.09
N ALA A 46 -0.39 3.54 -9.42
CA ALA A 46 -0.23 2.60 -10.53
C ALA A 46 -0.94 1.27 -10.26
N LEU A 47 -0.86 0.74 -9.03
CA LEU A 47 -1.54 -0.48 -8.62
C LEU A 47 -3.06 -0.29 -8.56
N ARG A 48 -3.52 0.86 -8.04
CA ARG A 48 -4.94 1.23 -8.07
C ARG A 48 -5.46 1.38 -9.49
N GLU A 49 -4.70 1.99 -10.39
CA GLU A 49 -5.07 2.09 -11.81
C GLU A 49 -5.11 0.72 -12.49
N GLU A 50 -4.14 -0.16 -12.20
CA GLU A 50 -4.14 -1.54 -12.69
C GLU A 50 -5.40 -2.29 -12.23
N LEU A 51 -5.84 -2.10 -10.98
CA LEU A 51 -7.08 -2.68 -10.46
C LEU A 51 -8.31 -2.11 -11.19
N THR A 52 -8.45 -0.78 -11.17
CA THR A 52 -9.67 -0.07 -11.59
C THR A 52 -9.87 0.05 -13.10
N LYS A 53 -8.80 0.04 -13.89
CA LYS A 53 -8.89 0.19 -15.35
C LYS A 53 -8.49 -1.07 -16.11
N ARG A 54 -7.47 -1.82 -15.66
CA ARG A 54 -6.96 -2.95 -16.46
C ARG A 54 -7.54 -4.28 -16.03
N THR A 55 -7.65 -4.51 -14.73
CA THR A 55 -8.19 -5.74 -14.16
C THR A 55 -9.71 -5.74 -14.25
N LYS A 56 -10.38 -4.61 -13.96
CA LYS A 56 -11.83 -4.46 -14.13
C LYS A 56 -12.33 -4.66 -15.57
N ASN A 57 -11.58 -4.20 -16.57
CA ASN A 57 -12.01 -4.19 -17.96
C ASN A 57 -11.79 -5.54 -18.69
N THR A 58 -11.54 -6.62 -17.96
CA THR A 58 -11.54 -7.97 -18.52
C THR A 58 -12.92 -8.39 -19.01
N ASN A 59 -12.98 -9.43 -19.84
CA ASN A 59 -14.25 -10.02 -20.31
C ASN A 59 -14.99 -10.81 -19.22
N ASP A 60 -14.34 -11.06 -18.08
CA ASP A 60 -14.95 -11.70 -16.92
C ASP A 60 -15.94 -10.76 -16.21
N GLN A 61 -17.24 -11.09 -16.31
CA GLN A 61 -18.32 -10.30 -15.73
C GLN A 61 -18.34 -10.37 -14.20
N HIS A 62 -17.96 -11.50 -13.62
CA HIS A 62 -17.93 -11.69 -12.16
C HIS A 62 -16.81 -10.86 -11.54
N LEU A 63 -15.64 -10.84 -12.18
CA LEU A 63 -14.50 -10.05 -11.72
C LEU A 63 -14.80 -8.56 -11.79
N ARG A 64 -15.39 -8.10 -12.89
CA ARG A 64 -15.80 -6.71 -13.05
C ARG A 64 -16.81 -6.30 -11.97
N ALA A 65 -17.83 -7.13 -11.74
CA ALA A 65 -18.85 -6.85 -10.73
C ALA A 65 -18.27 -6.79 -9.31
N ALA A 66 -17.33 -7.68 -8.97
CA ALA A 66 -16.68 -7.67 -7.67
C ALA A 66 -15.81 -6.42 -7.44
N ILE A 67 -15.04 -6.03 -8.46
CA ILE A 67 -14.23 -4.80 -8.41
C ILE A 67 -15.13 -3.57 -8.31
N ASP A 68 -16.24 -3.51 -9.05
CA ASP A 68 -17.18 -2.39 -9.00
C ASP A 68 -17.85 -2.26 -7.63
N ALA A 69 -18.28 -3.37 -7.04
CA ALA A 69 -18.86 -3.39 -5.71
C ALA A 69 -17.86 -2.88 -4.66
N TRP A 70 -16.60 -3.36 -4.71
CA TRP A 70 -15.55 -2.90 -3.80
C TRP A 70 -15.25 -1.41 -3.98
N LEU A 71 -15.10 -0.93 -5.22
CA LEU A 71 -14.85 0.49 -5.48
C LEU A 71 -15.98 1.36 -4.96
N GLN A 72 -17.23 1.00 -5.22
CA GLN A 72 -18.37 1.76 -4.72
C GLN A 72 -18.40 1.84 -3.18
N ALA A 73 -18.00 0.77 -2.50
CA ALA A 73 -17.97 0.73 -1.04
C ALA A 73 -16.75 1.44 -0.41
N LYS A 74 -15.60 1.44 -1.10
CA LYS A 74 -14.29 1.78 -0.51
C LYS A 74 -13.60 2.98 -1.14
N GLN A 75 -14.18 3.60 -2.17
CA GLN A 75 -13.58 4.75 -2.87
C GLN A 75 -13.18 5.89 -1.93
N ALA A 76 -14.05 6.26 -0.97
CA ALA A 76 -13.77 7.33 -0.03
C ALA A 76 -12.57 6.99 0.88
N ASP A 77 -12.49 5.76 1.37
CA ASP A 77 -11.36 5.28 2.18
C ASP A 77 -10.06 5.27 1.35
N ALA A 78 -10.13 4.80 0.10
CA ALA A 78 -9.00 4.78 -0.82
C ALA A 78 -8.46 6.19 -1.12
N ASP A 79 -9.37 7.18 -1.23
CA ASP A 79 -9.04 8.59 -1.44
C ASP A 79 -8.55 9.27 -0.15
N ALA A 80 -8.88 8.75 1.04
CA ALA A 80 -8.39 9.31 2.31
C ALA A 80 -6.89 9.10 2.55
N PHE A 81 -6.28 8.07 1.94
CA PHE A 81 -4.85 7.80 2.13
C PHE A 81 -3.95 8.85 1.47
N PHE A 82 -4.06 8.97 0.15
CA PHE A 82 -3.22 9.90 -0.63
C PHE A 82 -4.05 10.89 -1.45
N GLY A 83 -5.35 10.70 -1.61
CA GLY A 83 -6.25 11.60 -2.32
C GLY A 83 -5.73 12.06 -3.67
N ASN A 84 -5.45 13.36 -3.79
CA ASN A 84 -4.86 13.99 -4.98
C ASN A 84 -3.36 14.27 -4.85
N ALA A 85 -2.68 13.75 -3.83
CA ALA A 85 -1.28 14.04 -3.53
C ALA A 85 -0.34 13.75 -4.70
N ARG A 86 -0.57 12.68 -5.47
CA ARG A 86 0.22 12.42 -6.69
C ARG A 86 -0.02 13.50 -7.75
N ASN A 87 -1.27 13.82 -8.05
CA ASN A 87 -1.59 14.83 -9.07
C ASN A 87 -0.97 16.19 -8.70
N ILE A 88 -1.01 16.52 -7.41
CA ILE A 88 -0.35 17.70 -6.87
C ILE A 88 1.16 17.56 -7.10
N ALA A 89 1.81 16.53 -6.57
CA ALA A 89 3.26 16.32 -6.70
C ALA A 89 3.76 16.24 -8.16
N THR A 90 2.97 15.75 -9.12
CA THR A 90 3.41 15.57 -10.51
C THR A 90 3.08 16.74 -11.43
N HIS A 91 2.10 17.60 -11.08
CA HIS A 91 1.65 18.67 -11.99
C HIS A 91 1.65 20.08 -11.38
N GLN A 92 1.54 20.23 -10.05
CA GLN A 92 1.30 21.52 -9.40
C GLN A 92 2.12 21.77 -8.12
N GLY A 93 2.80 20.75 -7.61
CA GLY A 93 3.39 20.72 -6.29
C GLY A 93 4.84 20.26 -6.32
N ASP A 94 5.51 20.53 -5.22
CA ASP A 94 6.84 20.02 -4.90
C ASP A 94 6.64 19.06 -3.73
N ILE A 95 7.33 17.93 -3.76
CA ILE A 95 7.54 17.19 -2.52
C ILE A 95 8.68 17.95 -1.84
N GLN A 96 8.62 18.14 -0.53
CA GLN A 96 9.74 18.75 0.21
C GLN A 96 10.16 17.82 1.33
N VAL A 97 11.47 17.61 1.44
CA VAL A 97 12.06 16.83 2.52
C VAL A 97 12.96 17.73 3.34
N GLU A 98 12.53 17.98 4.57
CA GLU A 98 13.26 18.81 5.51
C GLU A 98 13.99 17.96 6.54
N TYR A 99 15.21 18.38 6.87
CA TYR A 99 16.02 17.82 7.93
C TYR A 99 15.80 18.66 9.18
N PHE A 100 15.42 18.04 10.29
CA PHE A 100 15.37 18.74 11.56
C PHE A 100 15.90 17.85 12.68
N THR A 101 16.42 18.52 13.72
CA THR A 101 16.88 17.86 14.94
C THR A 101 15.89 18.21 16.03
N GLU A 102 15.16 17.22 16.51
CA GLU A 102 14.35 17.35 17.72
C GLU A 102 15.13 16.79 18.90
N TRP A 103 14.89 17.34 20.08
CA TRP A 103 15.47 16.83 21.32
C TRP A 103 14.42 15.93 21.97
N GLU A 104 14.72 14.63 22.01
CA GLU A 104 13.90 13.66 22.72
C GLU A 104 14.38 13.57 24.17
N VAL A 105 13.45 13.66 25.13
CA VAL A 105 13.73 13.46 26.55
C VAL A 105 13.73 11.95 26.83
N ASP A 106 14.90 11.44 27.20
CA ASP A 106 15.07 10.09 27.70
C ASP A 106 14.76 10.09 29.21
N THR A 107 13.52 9.77 29.55
CA THR A 107 13.03 9.71 30.93
C THR A 107 13.68 8.62 31.77
N TRP A 108 14.28 7.61 31.16
CA TRP A 108 14.98 6.54 31.87
C TRP A 108 16.37 6.95 32.33
N ASN A 109 17.04 7.75 31.51
CA ASN A 109 18.40 8.20 31.78
C ASN A 109 18.48 9.65 32.31
N ASP A 110 17.35 10.35 32.42
CA ASP A 110 17.26 11.78 32.77
C ASP A 110 18.17 12.64 31.87
N THR A 111 18.15 12.35 30.56
CA THR A 111 18.95 13.08 29.57
C THR A 111 18.09 13.51 28.39
N SER A 112 18.62 14.43 27.59
CA SER A 112 18.06 14.74 26.27
C SER A 112 19.06 14.34 25.19
N ARG A 113 18.59 13.66 24.15
CA ARG A 113 19.41 13.28 23.00
C ARG A 113 18.85 13.87 21.70
N PRO A 114 19.70 14.33 20.78
CA PRO A 114 19.24 14.79 19.48
C PRO A 114 18.76 13.60 18.64
N VAL A 115 17.52 13.67 18.17
CA VAL A 115 16.94 12.74 17.20
C VAL A 115 16.83 13.46 15.87
N ARG A 116 17.40 12.86 14.83
CA ARG A 116 17.25 13.36 13.46
C ARG A 116 15.97 12.78 12.88
N SER A 117 15.13 13.63 12.33
CA SER A 117 13.94 13.21 11.61
C SER A 117 13.84 13.97 10.30
N ALA A 118 13.17 13.33 9.34
CA ALA A 118 12.86 13.91 8.05
C ALA A 118 11.34 14.05 7.92
N LYS A 119 10.88 15.16 7.34
CA LYS A 119 9.46 15.40 7.06
C LYS A 119 9.19 15.29 5.56
N VAL A 120 7.98 14.91 5.19
CA VAL A 120 7.48 14.93 3.81
C VAL A 120 6.32 15.92 3.75
N SER A 121 6.45 16.91 2.88
CA SER A 121 5.36 17.84 2.56
C SER A 121 5.02 17.75 1.09
N VAL A 122 3.74 17.84 0.75
CA VAL A 122 3.23 17.97 -0.61
C VAL A 122 2.48 19.29 -0.67
N LYS A 123 3.05 20.28 -1.37
CA LYS A 123 2.50 21.63 -1.42
C LYS A 123 1.04 21.62 -1.91
N GLY A 124 0.12 22.14 -1.11
CA GLY A 124 -1.31 22.21 -1.47
C GLY A 124 -2.08 20.91 -1.28
N GLY A 125 -1.58 19.97 -0.47
CA GLY A 125 -2.25 18.73 -0.10
C GLY A 125 -2.42 18.56 1.42
N LEU A 126 -2.99 17.41 1.82
CA LEU A 126 -3.17 17.01 3.23
C LEU A 126 -1.89 16.44 3.87
N ILE A 127 -0.86 16.15 3.06
CA ILE A 127 0.46 15.72 3.53
C ILE A 127 1.28 17.00 3.71
N ASP A 128 1.01 17.76 4.77
CA ASP A 128 1.74 18.99 5.09
C ASP A 128 2.60 18.76 6.34
N ALA A 129 3.93 18.86 6.17
CA ALA A 129 4.93 18.65 7.22
C ALA A 129 4.82 17.31 7.96
N MET A 130 4.43 16.24 7.26
CA MET A 130 4.25 14.91 7.86
C MET A 130 5.61 14.31 8.23
N PRO A 131 5.84 13.94 9.50
CA PRO A 131 7.04 13.21 9.90
C PRO A 131 7.23 11.92 9.08
N GLY A 132 8.48 11.54 8.84
CA GLY A 132 8.81 10.43 7.95
C GLY A 132 8.28 9.08 8.43
N ASP A 133 8.20 8.87 9.74
CA ASP A 133 7.65 7.69 10.39
C ASP A 133 6.12 7.62 10.22
N GLU A 134 5.45 8.76 10.36
CA GLU A 134 4.03 8.90 10.06
C GLU A 134 3.75 8.67 8.56
N PHE A 135 4.59 9.22 7.68
CA PHE A 135 4.48 9.02 6.24
C PHE A 135 4.67 7.55 5.84
N LEU A 136 5.70 6.88 6.34
CA LEU A 136 5.93 5.46 6.09
C LEU A 136 4.83 4.58 6.68
N SER A 137 4.26 4.97 7.82
CA SER A 137 3.09 4.31 8.41
C SER A 137 1.84 4.49 7.55
N LEU A 138 1.62 5.69 6.99
CA LEU A 138 0.56 5.95 6.01
C LEU A 138 0.74 5.10 4.75
N CYS A 139 1.95 5.01 4.19
CA CYS A 139 2.26 4.14 3.05
C CYS A 139 1.96 2.68 3.34
N THR A 140 2.37 2.19 4.52
CA THR A 140 2.12 0.81 4.93
C THR A 140 0.63 0.53 5.02
N ARG A 141 -0.14 1.45 5.63
CA ARG A 141 -1.60 1.36 5.74
C ARG A 141 -2.28 1.39 4.38
N ALA A 142 -1.86 2.28 3.48
CA ALA A 142 -2.43 2.41 2.13
C ALA A 142 -2.19 1.14 1.28
N MET A 143 -0.97 0.57 1.34
CA MET A 143 -0.67 -0.68 0.62
C MET A 143 -1.37 -1.89 1.26
N THR A 144 -1.45 -1.93 2.58
CA THR A 144 -2.22 -2.96 3.31
C THR A 144 -3.70 -2.92 2.93
N PHE A 145 -4.28 -1.72 2.87
CA PHE A 145 -5.66 -1.53 2.42
C PHE A 145 -5.89 -2.06 0.99
N LEU A 146 -4.96 -1.83 0.06
CA LEU A 146 -5.06 -2.41 -1.28
C LEU A 146 -4.92 -3.94 -1.27
N ARG A 147 -4.04 -4.49 -0.44
CA ARG A 147 -3.85 -5.95 -0.31
C ARG A 147 -5.15 -6.60 0.17
N ASP A 148 -5.64 -6.12 1.32
CA ASP A 148 -6.85 -6.64 1.95
C ASP A 148 -8.07 -6.44 1.03
N GLY A 149 -8.11 -5.32 0.30
CA GLY A 149 -9.13 -5.08 -0.72
C GLY A 149 -9.08 -6.10 -1.88
N ILE A 150 -7.90 -6.53 -2.32
CA ILE A 150 -7.78 -7.59 -3.34
C ILE A 150 -8.28 -8.93 -2.80
N GLU A 151 -8.02 -9.25 -1.53
CA GLU A 151 -8.55 -10.46 -0.88
C GLU A 151 -10.07 -10.41 -0.73
N GLU A 152 -10.63 -9.25 -0.39
CA GLU A 152 -12.09 -9.02 -0.36
C GLU A 152 -12.70 -9.18 -1.75
N ILE A 153 -12.07 -8.61 -2.78
CA ILE A 153 -12.49 -8.75 -4.18
C ILE A 153 -12.43 -10.22 -4.62
N ASP A 154 -11.38 -10.96 -4.26
CA ASP A 154 -11.26 -12.38 -4.58
C ASP A 154 -12.37 -13.20 -3.94
N ARG A 155 -12.70 -12.93 -2.67
CA ARG A 155 -13.80 -13.60 -1.97
C ARG A 155 -15.15 -13.34 -2.64
N ASP A 156 -15.44 -12.08 -2.98
CA ASP A 156 -16.68 -11.72 -3.68
C ASP A 156 -16.70 -12.30 -5.10
N TYR A 157 -15.59 -12.23 -5.83
CA TYR A 157 -15.41 -12.84 -7.15
C TYR A 157 -15.71 -14.33 -7.16
N LYS A 158 -15.14 -15.10 -6.22
CA LYS A 158 -15.39 -16.54 -6.06
C LYS A 158 -16.84 -16.81 -5.68
N SER A 159 -17.44 -16.00 -4.80
CA SER A 159 -18.85 -16.15 -4.42
C SER A 159 -19.81 -15.95 -5.60
N ARG A 160 -19.40 -15.17 -6.60
CA ARG A 160 -20.14 -14.93 -7.84
C ARG A 160 -19.93 -16.03 -8.90
N GLY A 161 -19.06 -17.01 -8.65
CA GLY A 161 -18.73 -18.09 -9.59
C GLY A 161 -17.45 -17.86 -10.40
N GLY A 162 -16.65 -16.85 -10.05
CA GLY A 162 -15.36 -16.58 -10.67
C GLY A 162 -14.29 -17.61 -10.36
N THR A 163 -13.48 -18.01 -11.35
CA THR A 163 -12.43 -19.04 -11.19
C THR A 163 -11.10 -18.72 -11.89
N GLU A 164 -11.10 -17.95 -12.97
CA GLU A 164 -9.92 -17.79 -13.84
C GLU A 164 -8.89 -16.79 -13.32
N HIS A 165 -9.35 -15.72 -12.65
CA HIS A 165 -8.50 -14.57 -12.30
C HIS A 165 -8.23 -14.42 -10.80
N GLY A 166 -8.74 -15.36 -10.00
CA GLY A 166 -8.67 -15.34 -8.54
C GLY A 166 -7.27 -15.60 -7.97
N LEU A 167 -7.16 -15.45 -6.66
CA LEU A 167 -6.00 -15.88 -5.90
C LEU A 167 -5.96 -17.41 -5.83
N SER A 168 -4.74 -17.97 -5.93
CA SER A 168 -4.50 -19.38 -5.63
C SER A 168 -5.04 -19.72 -4.25
N GLU A 169 -5.77 -20.83 -4.13
CA GLU A 169 -6.10 -21.36 -2.82
C GLU A 169 -4.79 -21.71 -2.10
N HIS A 170 -4.67 -21.35 -0.83
CA HIS A 170 -3.57 -21.87 -0.02
C HIS A 170 -3.71 -23.39 -0.03
N GLU A 171 -2.72 -24.09 -0.60
CA GLU A 171 -2.66 -25.54 -0.45
C GLU A 171 -2.66 -25.84 1.04
N ASP A 172 -3.73 -26.45 1.52
CA ASP A 172 -3.80 -26.93 2.88
C ASP A 172 -2.85 -28.13 3.00
N LEU A 173 -1.58 -27.82 3.28
CA LEU A 173 -0.53 -28.82 3.43
C LEU A 173 -0.86 -29.81 4.57
N SER A 174 -1.80 -29.48 5.47
CA SER A 174 -2.24 -30.42 6.51
C SER A 174 -2.91 -31.66 5.92
N ALA A 175 -3.59 -31.53 4.78
CA ALA A 175 -4.17 -32.66 4.05
C ALA A 175 -3.12 -33.62 3.45
N LEU A 176 -1.89 -33.14 3.20
CA LEU A 176 -0.76 -33.99 2.77
C LEU A 176 -0.16 -34.81 3.92
N PHE A 177 -0.36 -34.37 5.17
CA PHE A 177 0.22 -35.00 6.36
C PHE A 177 -0.80 -35.77 7.21
N ASP A 178 -2.10 -35.71 6.89
CA ASP A 178 -3.19 -36.39 7.61
C ASP A 178 -3.11 -37.94 7.60
N GLY A 179 -2.16 -38.50 6.83
CA GLY A 179 -1.85 -39.94 6.80
C GLY A 179 -0.51 -40.34 7.44
N MET A 180 0.33 -39.39 7.85
CA MET A 180 1.64 -39.68 8.45
C MET A 180 1.54 -39.67 9.97
N LYS A 181 0.98 -40.74 10.55
CA LYS A 181 1.14 -41.01 11.98
C LYS A 181 2.59 -41.44 12.25
N LEU A 182 3.29 -40.69 13.11
CA LEU A 182 4.57 -41.06 13.71
C LEU A 182 4.45 -42.35 14.52
#